data_AF-A0A1M5WG75-F1
#
_entry.id   AF-A0A1M5WG75-F1
#
_cell.length_a   1.000
_cell.length_b   1.000
_cell.length_c   1.000
_cell.angle_alpha   90.00
_cell.angle_beta   90.00
_cell.angle_gamma   90.00
#
_symmetry.space_group_name_H-M   'P 1'
#
loop_
_entity.id
_entity.type
_entity.pdbx_description
1 polymer ?
#
loop_
_entity_poly.entity_id
_entity_poly.type
_entity_poly.pdbx_seq_one_letter_code
_entity_poly.pdbx_strand_id
1 'polypeptide(L)'
;MKTRDIDIRNVLHRELDQDFAHDINTLILDELGLCQGEARIDVAVINGSIHGYEIKSERDTLERLPNQVDIYNKVLDTVTVITTVSHIDGVLDVTPQWWGIQEVQQVEDDVIGFVTIRHPKLNPCVDPYSLVQLLWRDEALFLLQECDLARGYLSKGRKQIWKQLAENIPLDELKYHVRRTLKARQNWRSG
;
A
#
# COMPACT_ATOMS: atom_id res chain seq x y z
N MET A 1 -18.64 0.62 22.92
CA MET A 1 -19.24 0.35 21.59
C MET A 1 -18.35 -0.66 20.86
N LYS A 2 -18.87 -1.58 20.04
CA LYS A 2 -18.00 -2.42 19.20
C LYS A 2 -17.42 -1.58 18.06
N THR A 3 -16.10 -1.48 17.99
CA THR A 3 -15.41 -0.68 16.96
C THR A 3 -15.64 -1.30 15.58
N ARG A 4 -16.17 -0.52 14.62
CA ARG A 4 -16.34 -0.96 13.23
C ARG A 4 -15.21 -0.44 12.36
N ASP A 5 -14.97 -1.11 11.24
CA ASP A 5 -14.00 -0.69 10.21
C ASP A 5 -14.17 0.78 9.83
N ILE A 6 -15.40 1.21 9.50
CA ILE A 6 -15.68 2.59 9.09
C ILE A 6 -15.29 3.63 10.16
N ASP A 7 -15.40 3.28 11.44
CA ASP A 7 -15.04 4.18 12.53
C ASP A 7 -13.51 4.34 12.57
N ILE A 8 -12.75 3.24 12.43
CA ILE A 8 -11.28 3.23 12.36
C ILE A 8 -10.80 4.00 11.12
N ARG A 9 -11.39 3.70 9.95
CA ARG A 9 -11.03 4.32 8.68
C ARG A 9 -11.21 5.84 8.72
N ASN A 10 -12.34 6.32 9.24
CA ASN A 10 -12.61 7.76 9.36
C ASN A 10 -11.58 8.47 10.26
N VAL A 11 -11.20 7.85 11.38
CA VAL A 11 -10.17 8.41 12.27
C VAL A 11 -8.80 8.41 11.58
N LEU A 12 -8.45 7.32 10.90
CA LEU A 12 -7.21 7.24 10.13
C LEU A 12 -7.12 8.33 9.06
N HIS A 13 -8.16 8.53 8.24
CA HIS A 13 -8.15 9.61 7.25
C HIS A 13 -7.97 10.98 7.88
N ARG A 14 -8.64 11.25 9.00
CA ARG A 14 -8.50 12.52 9.71
C ARG A 14 -7.06 12.75 10.20
N GLU A 15 -6.41 11.72 10.75
CA GLU A 15 -5.00 11.81 11.17
C GLU A 15 -4.08 12.02 9.97
N LEU A 16 -4.25 11.25 8.89
CA LEU A 16 -3.44 11.38 7.68
C LEU A 16 -3.62 12.74 6.99
N ASP A 17 -4.86 13.25 6.92
CA ASP A 17 -5.15 14.57 6.35
C ASP A 17 -4.49 15.69 7.18
N GLN A 18 -4.39 15.53 8.50
CA GLN A 18 -3.68 16.46 9.38
C GLN A 18 -2.16 16.36 9.20
N ASP A 19 -1.61 15.15 9.22
CA ASP A 19 -0.18 14.87 9.09
C ASP A 19 0.38 15.36 7.74
N PHE A 20 -0.40 15.24 6.67
CA PHE A 20 -0.01 15.58 5.31
C PHE A 20 -0.70 16.85 4.77
N ALA A 21 -1.35 17.65 5.62
CA ALA A 21 -2.11 18.86 5.23
C ALA A 21 -1.32 19.85 4.35
N HIS A 22 0.00 19.87 4.49
CA HIS A 22 0.90 20.78 3.77
C HIS A 22 1.75 20.09 2.70
N ASP A 23 1.61 18.78 2.50
CA ASP A 23 2.33 18.05 1.45
C ASP A 23 1.45 17.83 0.23
N ILE A 24 1.53 18.75 -0.73
CA ILE A 24 0.83 18.67 -2.01
C ILE A 24 1.24 17.47 -2.87
N ASN A 25 2.33 16.77 -2.51
CA ASN A 25 2.84 15.60 -3.20
C ASN A 25 2.47 14.28 -2.52
N THR A 26 1.54 14.31 -1.55
CA THR A 26 0.94 13.12 -0.95
C THR A 26 -0.37 12.78 -1.65
N LEU A 27 -0.49 11.51 -2.05
CA LEU A 27 -1.72 10.92 -2.57
C LEU A 27 -2.19 9.86 -1.58
N ILE A 28 -3.40 10.02 -1.04
CA ILE A 28 -4.07 9.02 -0.20
C ILE A 28 -5.14 8.31 -1.03
N LEU A 29 -5.11 6.99 -1.02
CA LEU A 29 -6.04 6.15 -1.78
C LEU A 29 -6.66 5.11 -0.87
N ASP A 30 -7.98 5.00 -0.95
CA ASP A 30 -8.68 3.83 -0.46
C ASP A 30 -8.58 2.68 -1.45
N GLU A 31 -8.55 1.46 -0.91
CA GLU A 31 -8.85 0.24 -1.66
C GLU A 31 -7.88 -0.01 -2.83
N LEU A 32 -6.58 0.24 -2.63
CA LEU A 32 -5.55 0.06 -3.65
C LEU A 32 -5.28 -1.43 -3.91
N GLY A 33 -5.60 -1.89 -5.12
CA GLY A 33 -5.32 -3.27 -5.56
C GLY A 33 -3.84 -3.52 -5.81
N LEU A 34 -3.34 -4.65 -5.29
CA LEU A 34 -1.94 -5.09 -5.39
C LEU A 34 -1.87 -6.42 -6.15
N CYS A 35 -0.76 -6.66 -6.83
CA CYS A 35 -0.50 -7.88 -7.60
C CYS A 35 -1.69 -8.29 -8.50
N GLN A 36 -2.17 -7.37 -9.34
CA GLN A 36 -3.32 -7.61 -10.23
C GLN A 36 -4.64 -7.93 -9.50
N GLY A 37 -4.80 -7.45 -8.27
CA GLY A 37 -6.02 -7.63 -7.48
C GLY A 37 -6.03 -8.89 -6.61
N GLU A 38 -4.90 -9.60 -6.48
CA GLU A 38 -4.74 -10.73 -5.55
C GLU A 38 -4.97 -10.32 -4.08
N ALA A 39 -4.60 -9.08 -3.74
CA ALA A 39 -4.97 -8.46 -2.48
C ALA A 39 -5.22 -6.97 -2.67
N ARG A 40 -5.76 -6.33 -1.63
CA ARG A 40 -6.09 -4.92 -1.64
C ARG A 40 -5.83 -4.34 -0.27
N ILE A 41 -4.99 -3.30 -0.23
CA ILE A 41 -4.70 -2.57 1.00
C ILE A 41 -5.82 -1.56 1.24
N ASP A 42 -6.26 -1.46 2.51
CA ASP A 42 -7.40 -0.63 2.89
C ASP A 42 -7.16 0.86 2.60
N VAL A 43 -6.02 1.38 3.05
CA VAL A 43 -5.59 2.76 2.77
C VAL A 43 -4.12 2.76 2.37
N ALA A 44 -3.78 3.43 1.27
CA ALA A 44 -2.41 3.63 0.81
C ALA A 44 -2.06 5.12 0.79
N VAL A 45 -0.89 5.45 1.34
CA VAL A 45 -0.29 6.79 1.28
C VAL A 45 0.92 6.73 0.36
N ILE A 46 0.89 7.52 -0.70
CA ILE A 46 1.91 7.57 -1.75
C ILE A 46 2.53 8.95 -1.76
N ASN A 47 3.80 9.05 -1.35
CA ASN A 47 4.56 10.30 -1.33
C ASN A 47 6.03 10.07 -1.74
N GLY A 48 6.95 10.18 -0.78
CA GLY A 48 8.33 9.72 -0.83
C GLY A 48 8.51 8.24 -0.47
N SER A 49 7.42 7.48 -0.31
CA SER A 49 7.32 6.02 -0.22
C SER A 49 5.88 5.58 -0.54
N ILE A 50 5.62 4.27 -0.59
CA ILE A 50 4.26 3.72 -0.54
C ILE A 50 4.07 3.07 0.84
N HIS A 51 3.28 3.71 1.69
CA HIS A 51 2.85 3.17 2.97
C HIS A 51 1.45 2.56 2.85
N GLY A 52 1.26 1.34 3.32
CA GLY A 52 -0.07 0.72 3.40
C GLY A 52 -0.57 0.59 4.83
N TYR A 53 -1.83 0.96 5.06
CA TYR A 53 -2.56 0.68 6.28
C TYR A 53 -3.58 -0.43 6.02
N GLU A 54 -3.54 -1.47 6.83
CA GLU A 54 -4.52 -2.56 6.86
C GLU A 54 -5.33 -2.45 8.16
N ILE A 55 -6.65 -2.46 8.06
CA ILE A 55 -7.57 -2.30 9.19
C ILE A 55 -8.18 -3.66 9.55
N LYS A 56 -8.17 -3.98 10.85
CA LYS A 56 -8.85 -5.16 11.41
C LYS A 56 -9.73 -4.72 12.59
N SER A 57 -11.03 -4.60 12.32
CA SER A 57 -12.03 -4.30 13.35
C SER A 57 -12.24 -5.50 14.29
N GLU A 58 -12.95 -5.28 15.41
CA GLU A 58 -13.22 -6.32 16.40
C GLU A 58 -13.97 -7.53 15.80
N ARG A 59 -14.74 -7.31 14.73
CA ARG A 59 -15.55 -8.35 14.06
C ARG A 59 -14.81 -9.11 12.98
N ASP A 60 -13.63 -8.65 12.56
CA ASP A 60 -12.87 -9.29 11.50
C ASP A 60 -12.23 -10.60 11.98
N THR A 61 -11.92 -11.48 11.02
CA THR A 61 -11.04 -12.62 11.24
C THR A 61 -9.66 -12.31 10.66
N LEU A 62 -8.63 -12.98 11.18
CA LEU A 62 -7.26 -12.87 10.66
C LEU A 62 -6.95 -13.90 9.56
N GLU A 63 -7.94 -14.67 9.11
CA GLU A 63 -7.74 -15.78 8.16
C GLU A 63 -7.12 -15.34 6.82
N ARG A 64 -7.43 -14.11 6.38
CA ARG A 64 -6.88 -13.53 5.14
C ARG A 64 -5.50 -12.90 5.32
N LEU A 65 -5.11 -12.58 6.55
CA LEU A 65 -3.91 -11.81 6.85
C LEU A 65 -2.62 -12.47 6.35
N PRO A 66 -2.41 -13.80 6.46
CA PRO A 66 -1.20 -14.45 5.92
C PRO A 66 -1.00 -14.20 4.42
N ASN A 67 -2.06 -14.36 3.61
CA ASN A 67 -1.97 -14.07 2.17
C ASN A 67 -1.77 -12.57 1.90
N GLN A 68 -2.41 -11.70 2.68
CA GLN A 68 -2.17 -10.26 2.60
C GLN A 68 -0.71 -9.92 2.88
N VAL A 69 -0.10 -10.52 3.90
CA VAL A 69 1.34 -10.37 4.21
C VAL A 69 2.20 -10.74 2.98
N ASP A 70 1.95 -11.90 2.36
CA ASP A 70 2.71 -12.35 1.19
C ASP A 70 2.63 -11.39 0.00
N ILE A 71 1.46 -10.79 -0.23
CA ILE A 71 1.25 -9.86 -1.35
C ILE A 71 1.81 -8.46 -1.02
N TYR A 72 1.54 -7.96 0.18
CA TYR A 72 1.92 -6.60 0.60
C TYR A 72 3.44 -6.47 0.66
N ASN A 73 4.12 -7.50 1.16
CA ASN A 73 5.59 -7.56 1.23
C ASN A 73 6.27 -7.47 -0.14
N LYS A 74 5.59 -7.82 -1.24
CA LYS A 74 6.17 -7.72 -2.58
C LYS A 74 6.13 -6.30 -3.15
N VAL A 75 5.31 -5.41 -2.58
CA VAL A 75 4.97 -4.13 -3.25
C VAL A 75 5.22 -2.91 -2.37
N LEU A 76 4.79 -2.94 -1.11
CA LEU A 76 4.73 -1.76 -0.25
C LEU A 76 6.10 -1.49 0.39
N ASP A 77 6.48 -0.22 0.51
CA ASP A 77 7.74 0.17 1.17
C ASP A 77 7.67 -0.01 2.68
N THR A 78 6.48 0.23 3.24
CA THR A 78 6.16 0.10 4.67
C THR A 78 4.69 -0.27 4.83
N VAL A 79 4.33 -0.96 5.92
CA VAL A 79 2.96 -1.40 6.19
C VAL A 79 2.68 -1.24 7.68
N THR A 80 1.47 -0.79 8.03
CA THR A 80 0.96 -0.76 9.41
C THR A 80 -0.38 -1.46 9.48
N VAL A 81 -0.56 -2.37 10.45
CA VAL A 81 -1.88 -2.94 10.77
C VAL A 81 -2.48 -2.15 11.92
N ILE A 82 -3.69 -1.63 11.72
CA ILE A 82 -4.49 -0.97 12.75
C ILE A 82 -5.55 -1.95 13.21
N THR A 83 -5.53 -2.32 14.49
CA THR A 83 -6.37 -3.41 14.99
C THR A 83 -6.83 -3.18 16.43
N THR A 84 -7.82 -3.94 16.85
CA THR A 84 -8.32 -3.91 18.24
C THR A 84 -7.52 -4.87 19.13
N VAL A 85 -7.57 -4.67 20.45
CA VAL A 85 -6.86 -5.48 21.45
C VAL A 85 -7.04 -7.00 21.25
N SER A 86 -8.23 -7.44 20.82
CA SER A 86 -8.54 -8.87 20.64
C SER A 86 -7.75 -9.55 19.52
N HIS A 87 -7.14 -8.78 18.62
CA HIS A 87 -6.42 -9.28 17.45
C HIS A 87 -4.92 -9.01 17.53
N ILE A 88 -4.43 -8.30 18.54
CA ILE A 88 -3.01 -7.88 18.64
C ILE A 88 -2.08 -9.09 18.59
N ASP A 89 -2.33 -10.12 19.41
CA ASP A 89 -1.47 -11.31 19.47
C ASP A 89 -1.43 -12.04 18.12
N GLY A 90 -2.60 -12.25 17.49
CA GLY A 90 -2.67 -12.90 16.18
C GLY A 90 -2.01 -12.08 15.06
N VAL A 91 -2.08 -10.75 15.12
CA VAL A 91 -1.35 -9.87 14.17
C VAL A 91 0.16 -9.95 14.42
N LEU A 92 0.60 -9.97 15.68
CA LEU A 92 2.01 -10.11 16.04
C LEU A 92 2.61 -11.44 15.54
N ASP A 93 1.84 -12.53 15.63
CA ASP A 93 2.27 -13.88 15.23
C ASP A 93 2.44 -14.03 13.71
N VAL A 94 1.59 -13.35 12.92
CA VAL A 94 1.55 -13.52 11.45
C VAL A 94 2.37 -12.46 10.71
N THR A 95 2.48 -11.25 11.24
CA THR A 95 3.14 -10.14 10.53
C THR A 95 4.65 -10.11 10.77
N PRO A 96 5.47 -9.82 9.74
CA PRO A 96 6.92 -9.75 9.90
C PRO A 96 7.31 -8.56 10.78
N GLN A 97 8.48 -8.64 11.42
CA GLN A 97 8.94 -7.67 12.42
C GLN A 97 9.06 -6.22 11.92
N TRP A 98 9.12 -6.00 10.60
CA TRP A 98 9.20 -4.66 10.01
C TRP A 98 7.82 -3.99 9.85
N TRP A 99 6.71 -4.72 9.98
CA TRP A 99 5.37 -4.12 9.94
C TRP A 99 5.11 -3.29 11.19
N GLY A 100 4.49 -2.13 11.00
CA GLY A 100 3.89 -1.35 12.08
C GLY A 100 2.64 -2.03 12.63
N ILE A 101 2.36 -1.81 13.90
CA ILE A 101 1.12 -2.24 14.55
C ILE A 101 0.64 -1.08 15.42
N GLN A 102 -0.62 -0.70 15.22
CA GLN A 102 -1.33 0.25 16.05
C GLN A 102 -2.56 -0.42 16.66
N GLU A 103 -2.75 -0.21 17.96
CA GLU A 103 -3.94 -0.63 18.69
C GLU A 103 -4.97 0.50 18.68
N VAL A 104 -6.21 0.16 18.35
CA VAL A 104 -7.36 1.06 18.51
C VAL A 104 -7.78 1.07 19.98
N GLN A 105 -7.72 2.23 20.61
CA GLN A 105 -8.15 2.44 21.98
C GLN A 105 -9.28 3.47 22.06
N GLN A 106 -10.17 3.31 23.04
CA GLN A 106 -11.19 4.30 23.33
C GLN A 106 -10.57 5.42 24.18
N VAL A 107 -10.68 6.67 23.72
CA VAL A 107 -10.09 7.85 24.37
C VAL A 107 -11.15 8.58 25.21
N GLU A 108 -12.36 8.73 24.66
CA GLU A 108 -13.53 9.31 25.33
C GLU A 108 -14.81 8.54 24.93
N ASP A 109 -15.98 8.97 25.40
CA ASP A 109 -17.26 8.41 24.94
C ASP A 109 -17.38 8.55 23.41
N ASP A 110 -17.48 7.42 22.72
CA ASP A 110 -17.57 7.29 21.26
C ASP A 110 -16.38 7.87 20.44
N VAL A 111 -15.26 8.21 21.10
CA VAL A 111 -14.02 8.65 20.44
C VAL A 111 -12.96 7.57 20.53
N ILE A 112 -12.42 7.15 19.40
CA ILE A 112 -11.29 6.22 19.31
C ILE A 112 -10.03 6.96 18.85
N GLY A 113 -8.87 6.44 19.26
CA GLY A 113 -7.54 6.86 18.82
C GLY A 113 -6.61 5.66 18.67
N PHE A 114 -5.40 5.90 18.19
CA PHE A 114 -4.41 4.86 17.93
C PHE A 114 -3.21 4.95 18.88
N VAL A 115 -2.83 3.81 19.44
CA VAL A 115 -1.60 3.66 20.22
C VAL A 115 -0.63 2.77 19.45
N THR A 116 0.58 3.24 19.21
CA THR A 116 1.59 2.44 18.50
C THR A 116 2.16 1.35 19.41
N ILE A 117 2.01 0.11 18.97
CA ILE A 117 2.60 -1.08 19.61
C ILE A 117 3.96 -1.41 18.99
N ARG A 118 4.07 -1.26 17.66
CA ARG A 118 5.30 -1.47 16.89
C ARG A 118 5.40 -0.43 15.78
N HIS A 119 6.53 0.27 15.67
CA HIS A 119 6.75 1.20 14.57
C HIS A 119 7.10 0.45 13.27
N PRO A 120 6.57 0.89 12.11
CA PRO A 120 6.92 0.31 10.82
C PRO A 120 8.38 0.62 10.46
N LYS A 121 9.01 -0.28 9.72
CA LYS A 121 10.36 -0.15 9.16
C LYS A 121 10.33 -0.44 7.66
N LEU A 122 11.39 -0.07 6.95
CA LEU A 122 11.51 -0.33 5.52
C LEU A 122 11.43 -1.83 5.21
N ASN A 123 10.63 -2.15 4.21
CA ASN A 123 10.46 -3.49 3.69
C ASN A 123 11.72 -3.94 2.92
N PRO A 124 12.38 -5.04 3.33
CA PRO A 124 13.56 -5.57 2.64
C PRO A 124 13.22 -6.44 1.41
N CYS A 125 11.94 -6.72 1.15
CA CYS A 125 11.49 -7.77 0.23
C CYS A 125 10.70 -7.27 -0.99
N VAL A 126 10.76 -5.97 -1.32
CA VAL A 126 10.03 -5.43 -2.49
C VAL A 126 10.51 -6.12 -3.76
N ASP A 127 9.58 -6.72 -4.49
CA ASP A 127 9.81 -7.40 -5.76
C ASP A 127 9.58 -6.43 -6.93
N PRO A 128 10.59 -6.16 -7.78
CA PRO A 128 10.47 -5.23 -8.89
C PRO A 128 9.30 -5.54 -9.83
N TYR A 129 9.05 -6.82 -10.12
CA TYR A 129 7.99 -7.22 -11.04
C TYR A 129 6.61 -6.99 -10.45
N SER A 130 6.41 -7.28 -9.16
CA SER A 130 5.16 -7.00 -8.44
C SER A 130 4.92 -5.50 -8.28
N LEU A 131 5.96 -4.71 -8.06
CA LEU A 131 5.86 -3.25 -7.94
C LEU A 131 5.35 -2.60 -9.25
N VAL A 132 5.91 -2.98 -10.40
CA VAL A 132 5.49 -2.39 -11.69
C VAL A 132 4.08 -2.80 -12.12
N GLN A 133 3.50 -3.83 -11.51
CA GLN A 133 2.10 -4.21 -11.74
C GLN A 133 1.10 -3.17 -11.23
N LEU A 134 1.54 -2.20 -10.42
CA LEU A 134 0.74 -1.03 -10.06
C LEU A 134 0.47 -0.12 -11.26
N LEU A 135 1.29 -0.20 -12.32
CA LEU A 135 1.16 0.61 -13.53
C LEU A 135 0.18 -0.01 -14.52
N TRP A 136 -0.68 0.81 -15.08
CA TRP A 136 -1.47 0.44 -16.25
C TRP A 136 -0.56 0.20 -17.45
N ARG A 137 -1.07 -0.50 -18.48
CA ARG A 137 -0.26 -0.87 -19.63
C ARG A 137 0.39 0.35 -20.29
N ASP A 138 -0.39 1.39 -20.55
CA ASP A 138 0.09 2.56 -21.30
C ASP A 138 1.03 3.43 -20.46
N GLU A 139 0.82 3.46 -19.15
CA GLU A 139 1.76 4.07 -18.18
C GLU A 139 3.10 3.33 -18.15
N ALA A 140 3.07 2.00 -18.08
CA ALA A 140 4.27 1.18 -18.12
C ALA A 140 4.99 1.27 -19.48
N LEU A 141 4.24 1.40 -20.58
CA LEU A 141 4.80 1.61 -21.90
C LEU A 141 5.45 2.99 -22.02
N PHE A 142 4.81 4.04 -21.49
CA PHE A 142 5.37 5.38 -21.44
C PHE A 142 6.70 5.39 -20.66
N LEU A 143 6.77 4.70 -19.52
CA LEU A 143 8.01 4.56 -18.77
C LEU A 143 9.10 3.84 -19.58
N LEU A 144 8.78 2.78 -20.32
CA LEU A 144 9.76 2.15 -21.23
C LEU A 144 10.27 3.12 -22.30
N GLN A 145 9.44 4.06 -22.76
CA GLN A 145 9.86 5.07 -23.74
C GLN A 145 10.79 6.09 -23.09
N GLU A 146 10.48 6.56 -21.88
CA GLU A 146 11.37 7.47 -21.12
C GLU A 146 12.74 6.87 -20.85
N CYS A 147 12.82 5.55 -20.69
CA CYS A 147 14.08 4.82 -20.45
C CYS A 147 14.76 4.32 -21.74
N ASP A 148 14.28 4.69 -22.94
CA ASP A 148 14.80 4.21 -24.24
C ASP A 148 14.74 2.66 -24.43
N LEU A 149 13.85 1.98 -23.70
CA LEU A 149 13.67 0.52 -23.71
C LEU A 149 12.43 0.04 -24.48
N ALA A 150 11.66 0.94 -25.10
CA ALA A 150 10.38 0.61 -25.75
C ALA A 150 10.51 -0.11 -27.11
N ARG A 151 11.72 -0.18 -27.71
CA ARG A 151 11.91 -0.81 -29.03
C ARG A 151 11.53 -2.29 -28.97
N GLY A 152 10.56 -2.69 -29.80
CA GLY A 152 10.04 -4.07 -29.82
C GLY A 152 8.92 -4.36 -28.80
N TYR A 153 8.54 -3.38 -27.98
CA TYR A 153 7.54 -3.53 -26.91
C TYR A 153 6.22 -2.79 -27.14
N LEU A 154 6.14 -1.91 -28.16
CA LEU A 154 4.94 -1.09 -28.44
C LEU A 154 3.64 -1.91 -28.63
N SER A 155 3.73 -3.07 -29.28
CA SER A 155 2.59 -3.97 -29.52
C SER A 155 2.45 -5.08 -28.48
N LYS A 156 3.33 -5.14 -27.48
CA LYS A 156 3.34 -6.22 -26.50
C LYS A 156 2.27 -6.01 -25.43
N GLY A 157 1.89 -7.12 -24.78
CA GLY A 157 0.97 -7.10 -23.66
C GLY A 157 1.65 -6.61 -22.38
N ARG A 158 0.86 -6.13 -21.41
CA ARG A 158 1.33 -5.55 -20.14
C ARG A 158 2.35 -6.41 -19.39
N LYS A 159 2.18 -7.74 -19.35
CA LYS A 159 3.11 -8.65 -18.67
C LYS A 159 4.53 -8.59 -19.24
N GLN A 160 4.66 -8.47 -20.56
CA GLN A 160 5.97 -8.38 -21.22
C GLN A 160 6.62 -7.01 -20.99
N ILE A 161 5.80 -5.95 -20.97
CA ILE A 161 6.24 -4.59 -20.66
C ILE A 161 6.73 -4.50 -19.21
N TRP A 162 5.96 -5.00 -18.25
CA TRP A 162 6.37 -5.08 -16.84
C TRP A 162 7.64 -5.88 -16.64
N LYS A 163 7.77 -7.03 -17.32
CA LYS A 163 8.98 -7.84 -17.26
C LYS A 163 10.20 -7.05 -17.73
N GLN A 164 10.07 -6.34 -18.86
CA GLN A 164 11.15 -5.50 -19.38
C GLN A 164 11.56 -4.41 -18.39
N LEU A 165 10.60 -3.72 -17.76
CA LEU A 165 10.88 -2.72 -16.72
C LEU A 165 11.62 -3.33 -15.53
N ALA A 166 11.09 -4.43 -14.98
CA ALA A 166 11.61 -5.09 -13.79
C ALA A 166 13.03 -5.66 -13.97
N GLU A 167 13.37 -6.10 -15.18
CA GLU A 167 14.68 -6.70 -15.48
C GLU A 167 15.76 -5.68 -15.84
N ASN A 168 15.39 -4.46 -16.25
CA ASN A 168 16.34 -3.51 -16.84
C ASN A 168 16.47 -2.19 -16.08
N ILE A 169 15.60 -1.90 -15.10
CA ILE A 169 15.64 -0.67 -14.31
C ILE A 169 15.92 -1.03 -12.84
N PRO A 170 16.89 -0.37 -12.17
CA PRO A 170 17.13 -0.57 -10.75
C PRO A 170 15.88 -0.35 -9.90
N LEU A 171 15.74 -1.13 -8.82
CA LEU A 171 14.55 -1.09 -7.95
C LEU A 171 14.24 0.32 -7.41
N ASP A 172 15.25 1.08 -6.99
CA ASP A 172 15.04 2.43 -6.44
C ASP A 172 14.50 3.41 -7.50
N GLU A 173 14.96 3.28 -8.75
CA GLU A 173 14.42 4.04 -9.88
C GLU A 173 12.98 3.60 -10.19
N LEU A 174 12.70 2.30 -10.21
CA LEU A 174 11.33 1.80 -10.37
C LEU A 174 10.39 2.32 -9.29
N LYS A 175 10.79 2.32 -8.02
CA LYS A 175 10.02 2.92 -6.92
C LYS A 175 9.73 4.38 -7.19
N TYR A 176 10.72 5.16 -7.59
CA TYR A 176 10.53 6.56 -7.95
C TYR A 176 9.53 6.73 -9.10
N HIS A 177 9.73 6.04 -10.23
CA HIS A 177 8.87 6.17 -11.40
C HIS A 177 7.44 5.71 -11.11
N VAL A 178 7.26 4.59 -10.39
CA VAL A 178 5.94 4.10 -10.03
C VAL A 178 5.19 5.13 -9.19
N ARG A 179 5.79 5.63 -8.09
CA ARG A 179 5.14 6.65 -7.25
C ARG A 179 4.79 7.91 -8.05
N ARG A 180 5.71 8.39 -8.90
CA ARG A 180 5.46 9.55 -9.77
C ARG A 180 4.26 9.33 -10.68
N THR A 181 4.18 8.17 -11.32
CA THR A 181 3.08 7.82 -12.22
C THR A 181 1.76 7.69 -11.50
N LEU A 182 1.72 7.02 -10.34
CA LEU A 182 0.51 6.91 -9.52
C LEU A 182 0.00 8.31 -9.13
N LYS A 183 0.88 9.20 -8.68
CA LYS A 183 0.50 10.57 -8.29
C LYS A 183 -0.03 11.42 -9.47
N ALA A 184 0.44 11.17 -10.69
CA ALA A 184 -0.04 11.85 -11.88
C ALA A 184 -1.32 11.25 -12.47
N ARG A 185 -1.67 10.02 -12.08
CA ARG A 185 -2.79 9.26 -12.65
C ARG A 185 -4.11 9.97 -12.39
N GLN A 186 -4.83 10.20 -13.49
CA GLN A 186 -6.22 10.66 -13.47
C GLN A 186 -7.16 9.45 -13.52
N ASN A 187 -8.39 9.61 -13.02
CA ASN A 187 -9.44 8.60 -13.11
C ASN A 187 -9.10 7.25 -12.45
N TRP A 188 -8.64 7.28 -11.20
CA TRP A 188 -8.35 6.09 -10.38
C TRP A 188 -9.43 5.00 -10.36
N ARG A 189 -10.70 5.34 -10.68
CA ARG A 189 -11.86 4.43 -10.70
C ARG A 189 -12.23 3.87 -12.07
N SER A 190 -11.46 4.16 -13.12
CA SER A 190 -11.78 3.79 -14.51
C SER A 190 -10.89 2.69 -15.09
N GLY A 191 -9.96 2.14 -14.29
CA GLY A 191 -9.00 1.11 -14.71
C GLY A 191 -9.41 -0.31 -14.34
#